data_AF-J9DSM9-F1
#
_entry.id   AF-J9DSM9-F1
#
_cell.length_a   1.000
_cell.length_b   1.000
_cell.length_c   1.000
_cell.angle_alpha   90.00
_cell.angle_beta   90.00
_cell.angle_gamma   90.00
#
_symmetry.space_group_name_H-M   'P 1'
#
loop_
_entity.id
_entity.type
_entity.pdbx_description
1 polymer ?
#
loop_
_entity_poly.entity_id
_entity_poly.type
_entity_poly.pdbx_seq_one_letter_code
_entity_poly.pdbx_strand_id
1 'polypeptide(L)' 'VLDFTTAGLITFVVKEDGVYSCGTNYYGELGHKENGENVDFLNKINFNFGKVVRITCGGSHAIIVVDDE' A
#
# COMPACT_ATOMS: atom_id res chain seq x y z
N VAL A 1 1.05 -0.12 -14.36
CA VAL A 1 0.21 0.10 -13.17
C VAL A 1 -1.08 -0.67 -13.40
N LEU A 2 -1.43 -1.55 -12.47
CA LEU A 2 -2.64 -2.37 -12.55
C LEU A 2 -3.82 -1.68 -11.85
N ASP A 3 -3.56 -1.05 -10.71
CA ASP A 3 -4.55 -0.29 -9.93
C ASP A 3 -3.83 0.74 -9.04
N PHE A 4 -4.55 1.73 -8.52
CA PHE A 4 -4.04 2.68 -7.53
C PHE A 4 -5.18 3.27 -6.68
N THR A 5 -4.86 3.70 -5.46
CA THR A 5 -5.80 4.42 -4.58
C THR A 5 -5.06 5.50 -3.79
N THR A 6 -5.76 6.58 -3.46
CA THR A 6 -5.23 7.72 -2.71
C THR A 6 -6.25 8.19 -1.68
N ALA A 7 -5.80 8.49 -0.46
CA ALA A 7 -6.65 9.09 0.56
C ALA A 7 -5.85 10.06 1.42
N GLY A 8 -6.18 11.36 1.36
CA GLY A 8 -5.48 12.39 2.12
C GLY A 8 -3.98 12.42 1.81
N LEU A 9 -3.17 11.88 2.73
CA LEU A 9 -1.71 11.88 2.67
C LEU A 9 -1.10 10.51 2.35
N ILE A 10 -1.89 9.50 1.96
CA ILE A 10 -1.38 8.18 1.59
C ILE A 10 -1.77 7.78 0.16
N THR A 11 -0.86 7.08 -0.51
CA THR A 11 -1.01 6.57 -1.87
C THR A 11 -0.57 5.12 -1.92
N PHE A 12 -1.33 4.30 -2.65
CA PHE A 12 -0.95 2.94 -3.02
C PHE A 12 -1.01 2.75 -4.52
N VAL A 13 -0.06 1.98 -5.05
CA VAL A 13 0.03 1.61 -6.46
C VAL A 13 0.27 0.12 -6.58
N VAL A 14 -0.58 -0.57 -7.31
CA VAL A 14 -0.43 -1.98 -7.65
C VAL A 14 0.31 -2.08 -8.99
N LYS A 15 1.37 -2.88 -9.02
CA LYS A 15 2.15 -3.23 -10.21
C LYS A 15 2.20 -4.75 -10.35
N GLU A 16 2.64 -5.22 -11.51
CA GLU A 16 2.79 -6.67 -11.78
C GLU A 16 3.71 -7.36 -10.77
N ASP A 17 4.71 -6.63 -10.27
CA ASP A 17 5.71 -7.16 -9.36
C ASP A 17 5.37 -6.95 -7.88
N GLY A 18 4.29 -6.26 -7.55
CA GLY A 18 3.82 -6.09 -6.17
C GLY A 18 3.13 -4.75 -5.89
N VAL A 19 2.95 -4.46 -4.60
CA VAL A 19 2.28 -3.25 -4.12
C VAL A 19 3.30 -2.25 -3.60
N TYR A 20 3.13 -1.00 -4.00
CA TYR A 20 3.94 0.13 -3.58
C TYR A 20 3.08 1.11 -2.80
N SER A 21 3.64 1.75 -1.79
CA SER A 21 2.96 2.79 -1.01
C SER A 21 3.90 3.91 -0.61
N CYS A 22 3.35 5.11 -0.47
CA CYS A 22 4.04 6.30 0.04
C CYS A 22 3.05 7.22 0.77
N GLY A 23 3.59 8.14 1.58
CA GLY A 23 2.81 9.08 2.37
C GLY A 23 3.07 9.02 3.86
N THR A 24 2.06 9.36 4.66
CA THR A 24 2.12 9.22 6.11
C THR A 24 2.07 7.76 6.56
N ASN A 25 2.85 7.41 7.57
CA ASN A 25 2.88 6.06 8.15
C ASN A 25 2.82 6.06 9.68
N TYR A 26 2.15 7.06 10.26
CA TYR A 26 2.10 7.25 11.72
C TYR A 26 1.48 6.06 12.46
N TYR A 27 0.58 5.35 11.79
CA TYR A 27 -0.15 4.19 12.31
C TYR A 27 0.32 2.87 11.68
N GLY A 28 1.35 2.89 10.85
CA GLY A 28 1.75 1.74 10.03
C GLY A 28 0.84 1.51 8.83
N GLU A 29 0.02 2.51 8.46
CA GLU A 29 -1.02 2.39 7.44
C GLU A 29 -0.50 2.05 6.04
N LEU A 30 0.80 2.27 5.77
CA LEU A 30 1.45 1.96 4.50
C LEU A 30 1.94 0.51 4.39
N GLY A 31 1.95 -0.25 5.50
CA GLY A 31 2.41 -1.65 5.53
C GLY A 31 3.93 -1.82 5.52
N HIS A 32 4.71 -0.76 5.78
CA HIS A 32 6.17 -0.83 5.94
C HIS A 32 6.56 -1.20 7.38
N LYS A 33 7.70 -1.88 7.56
CA LYS A 33 8.19 -2.32 8.89
C LYS A 33 8.59 -1.15 9.80
N GLU A 34 8.89 0.01 9.22
CA GLU A 34 9.29 1.23 9.91
C GLU A 34 8.03 2.01 10.32
N ASN A 35 7.39 1.58 11.40
CA ASN A 35 6.24 2.29 11.95
C ASN A 35 6.65 3.69 12.41
N GLY A 36 5.91 4.72 12.00
CA GLY A 36 6.10 6.09 12.44
C GLY A 36 6.96 6.98 11.53
N GLU A 37 7.63 6.41 10.51
CA GLU A 37 8.38 7.18 9.51
C GLU A 37 7.57 7.32 8.22
N ASN A 38 7.41 8.56 7.75
CA ASN A 38 6.77 8.82 6.46
C ASN A 38 7.62 8.22 5.33
N VAL A 39 6.95 7.80 4.27
CA VAL A 39 7.60 7.25 3.08
C VAL A 39 7.47 8.25 1.95
N ASP A 40 8.53 9.01 1.69
CA ASP A 40 8.49 10.16 0.77
C ASP A 40 8.24 9.77 -0.69
N PHE A 41 8.76 8.62 -1.12
CA PHE A 41 8.65 8.11 -2.48
C PHE A 41 8.04 6.71 -2.48
N LEU A 42 7.30 6.35 -3.54
CA LEU A 42 6.70 5.02 -3.68
C LEU A 42 7.73 3.92 -3.42
N ASN A 43 7.56 3.20 -2.31
CA ASN A 43 8.42 2.10 -1.91
C ASN A 43 7.62 0.80 -1.94
N LYS A 44 8.27 -0.29 -2.32
CA LYS A 44 7.63 -1.60 -2.42
C LYS A 44 7.37 -2.13 -1.02
N ILE A 45 6.13 -2.51 -0.74
CA ILE A 45 5.80 -3.16 0.51
C ILE A 45 6.46 -4.53 0.52
N ASN A 46 7.23 -4.83 1.58
CA ASN A 46 7.93 -6.10 1.73
C ASN A 46 6.97 -7.20 2.22
N PHE A 47 6.04 -7.58 1.35
CA PHE A 47 5.04 -8.61 1.59
C PHE A 47 4.69 -9.32 0.27
N ASN A 48 4.47 -10.63 0.32
CA ASN A 48 4.02 -11.39 -0.84
C ASN A 48 2.49 -11.44 -0.87
N PHE A 49 1.88 -10.53 -1.63
CA PHE A 49 0.42 -10.39 -1.70
C PHE A 49 -0.27 -11.46 -2.53
N GLY A 50 0.43 -12.34 -3.25
CA GLY A 50 -0.23 -13.12 -4.31
C GLY A 50 -0.87 -12.19 -5.36
N LYS A 51 -1.98 -12.61 -5.96
CA LYS A 51 -2.66 -11.83 -6.99
C LYS A 51 -3.59 -10.78 -6.35
N VAL A 52 -3.22 -9.51 -6.42
CA VAL A 52 -4.07 -8.41 -5.94
C VAL A 52 -5.29 -8.26 -6.84
N VAL A 53 -6.49 -8.35 -6.27
CA VAL A 53 -7.76 -8.22 -7.00
C VAL A 53 -8.45 -6.87 -6.78
N ARG A 54 -8.18 -6.22 -5.65
CA ARG A 54 -8.73 -4.90 -5.34
C ARG A 54 -7.88 -4.20 -4.29
N ILE A 55 -7.79 -2.88 -4.39
CA ILE A 55 -7.24 -2.02 -3.35
C ILE A 55 -8.17 -0.85 -3.04
N THR A 56 -8.21 -0.44 -1.78
CA THR A 56 -8.84 0.81 -1.32
C THR A 56 -8.12 1.32 -0.08
N CYS A 57 -8.19 2.62 0.20
CA CYS A 57 -7.62 3.19 1.41
C CYS A 57 -8.48 4.30 2.01
N GLY A 58 -8.42 4.41 3.34
CA GLY A 58 -8.88 5.56 4.11
C GLY A 58 -7.70 6.38 4.62
N GLY A 59 -7.94 7.41 5.43
CA GLY A 59 -6.86 8.30 5.88
C GLY A 59 -5.82 7.68 6.83
N SER A 60 -6.05 6.47 7.35
CA SER A 60 -5.15 5.81 8.32
C SER A 60 -5.19 4.28 8.22
N HIS A 61 -5.68 3.74 7.10
CA HIS A 61 -5.71 2.30 6.84
C HIS A 61 -5.86 2.03 5.34
N ALA A 62 -5.46 0.84 4.92
CA ALA A 62 -5.71 0.32 3.59
C ALA A 62 -6.26 -1.10 3.64
N ILE A 63 -7.04 -1.47 2.63
CA ILE A 63 -7.53 -2.82 2.43
C ILE A 63 -7.03 -3.29 1.07
N ILE A 64 -6.30 -4.40 1.08
CA ILE A 64 -5.82 -5.08 -0.12
C ILE A 64 -6.49 -6.45 -0.10
N VAL A 65 -7.29 -6.73 -1.14
CA VAL A 65 -7.89 -8.04 -1.34
C VAL A 65 -7.02 -8.80 -2.31
N VAL A 66 -6.69 -10.03 -1.95
CA VAL A 66 -5.85 -10.93 -2.71
C VAL A 66 -6.63 -12.19 -3.05
N ASP A 67 -6.34 -12.74 -4.22
CA ASP A 67 -6.81 -14.08 -4.61
C ASP A 67 -5.76 -15.09 -4.16
N ASP A 68 -6.17 -15.98 -3.25
CA ASP A 68 -5.40 -17.16 -2.88
C ASP A 68 -5.88 -18.29 -3.80
N GLU A 69 -5.39 -18.33 -5.05
CA GLU A 69 -5.50 -19.55 -5.87
C GLU A 69 -4.66 -20.69 -5.25
#